data_AF-A0A2N1V6M1-F1
#
_entry.id   AF-A0A2N1V6M1-F1
#
_cell.length_a   1.000
_cell.length_b   1.000
_cell.length_c   1.000
_cell.angle_alpha   90.00
_cell.angle_beta   90.00
_cell.angle_gamma   90.00
#
_symmetry.space_group_name_H-M   'P 1'
#
loop_
_entity.id
_entity.type
_entity.pdbx_description
1 polymer ?
#
loop_
_entity_poly.entity_id
_entity_poly.type
_entity_poly.pdbx_seq_one_letter_code
_entity_poly.pdbx_strand_id
1 'polypeptide(L)'
;MDKSTRILKVFLIMVIVWGVITLITLENNLESDGSLNVGFPFTFYTDYVGKTIQDIKIGFGLMPFISDLFIIFAITYLIILIYEFAKKKMK
;
A
#
# COMPACT_ATOMS: atom_id res chain seq x y z
N MET A 1 -12.91 -24.90 1.63
CA MET A 1 -11.72 -24.05 1.48
C MET A 1 -11.21 -23.68 2.85
N ASP A 2 -9.94 -23.96 3.13
CA ASP A 2 -9.34 -23.71 4.45
C ASP A 2 -9.33 -22.20 4.78
N LYS A 3 -9.24 -21.85 6.08
CA LYS A 3 -9.16 -20.46 6.55
C LYS A 3 -7.89 -19.77 6.02
N SER A 4 -6.75 -20.46 6.00
CA SER A 4 -5.49 -19.90 5.48
C SER A 4 -5.58 -19.56 3.99
N THR A 5 -6.17 -20.45 3.19
CA THR A 5 -6.38 -20.23 1.75
C THR A 5 -7.29 -19.03 1.47
N ARG A 6 -8.31 -18.80 2.32
CA ARG A 6 -9.18 -17.62 2.22
C ARG A 6 -8.41 -16.34 2.51
N ILE A 7 -7.64 -16.31 3.60
CA ILE A 7 -6.83 -15.15 3.98
C ILE A 7 -5.84 -14.82 2.86
N LEU A 8 -5.13 -15.81 2.32
CA LEU A 8 -4.17 -15.60 1.24
C LEU A 8 -4.82 -15.00 -0.01
N LYS A 9 -5.99 -15.52 -0.43
CA LYS A 9 -6.72 -14.99 -1.60
C LYS A 9 -7.13 -13.54 -1.40
N VAL A 10 -7.71 -13.20 -0.24
CA VAL A 10 -8.13 -11.83 0.05
C VAL A 10 -6.91 -10.91 0.13
N PHE A 11 -5.82 -11.35 0.75
CA PHE A 11 -4.57 -10.60 0.81
C PHE A 11 -4.02 -10.27 -0.59
N LEU A 12 -3.97 -11.26 -1.49
CA LEU A 12 -3.51 -11.04 -2.87
C LEU A 12 -4.40 -10.05 -3.62
N ILE A 13 -5.71 -10.13 -3.46
CA ILE A 13 -6.65 -9.15 -4.04
C ILE A 13 -6.35 -7.76 -3.48
N MET A 14 -6.15 -7.64 -2.16
CA MET A 14 -5.84 -6.35 -1.53
C MET A 14 -4.49 -5.77 -1.98
N VAL A 15 -3.46 -6.60 -2.22
CA VAL A 15 -2.19 -6.17 -2.79
C VAL A 15 -2.37 -5.63 -4.21
N ILE A 16 -3.19 -6.28 -5.04
CA ILE A 16 -3.50 -5.79 -6.40
C ILE A 16 -4.23 -4.44 -6.32
N VAL A 17 -5.26 -4.34 -5.47
CA VAL A 17 -6.00 -3.08 -5.25
C VAL A 17 -5.07 -1.97 -4.77
N TRP A 18 -4.20 -2.27 -3.82
CA TRP A 18 -3.18 -1.34 -3.32
C TRP A 18 -2.22 -0.88 -4.42
N GLY A 19 -1.77 -1.80 -5.29
CA GLY A 19 -0.93 -1.46 -6.44
C GLY A 19 -1.65 -0.53 -7.42
N VAL A 20 -2.92 -0.78 -7.71
CA VAL A 20 -3.74 0.10 -8.55
C VAL A 20 -3.89 1.49 -7.92
N ILE A 21 -4.19 1.56 -6.62
CA ILE A 21 -4.28 2.84 -5.91
C ILE A 21 -2.94 3.58 -5.97
N THR A 22 -1.84 2.89 -5.69
CA THR A 22 -0.48 3.46 -5.76
C THR A 22 -0.19 4.06 -7.13
N LEU A 23 -0.64 3.44 -8.22
CA LEU A 23 -0.48 3.97 -9.57
C LEU A 23 -1.36 5.20 -9.84
N ILE A 24 -2.60 5.20 -9.32
CA ILE A 24 -3.53 6.32 -9.50
C ILE A 24 -3.09 7.54 -8.67
N THR A 25 -2.50 7.31 -7.50
CA THR A 25 -1.99 8.36 -6.60
C THR A 25 -0.52 8.68 -6.84
N LEU A 26 0.07 8.17 -7.91
CA LEU A 26 1.46 8.46 -8.28
C LEU A 26 1.59 9.93 -8.66
N GLU A 27 2.49 10.64 -7.98
CA GLU A 27 2.78 12.03 -8.28
C GLU A 27 4.08 12.10 -9.08
N ASN A 28 4.01 12.45 -10.36
CA ASN A 28 5.19 12.58 -11.21
C ASN A 28 5.38 14.04 -11.65
N ASN A 29 6.26 14.76 -10.97
CA ASN A 29 6.59 16.15 -11.28
C ASN A 29 8.04 16.32 -11.79
N LEU A 30 8.66 15.25 -12.31
CA LEU A 30 10.07 15.26 -12.73
C LEU A 30 10.39 16.25 -13.86
N GLU A 31 9.41 16.61 -14.70
CA GLU A 31 9.61 17.54 -15.83
C GLU A 31 9.82 19.01 -15.41
N SER A 32 9.57 19.36 -14.13
CA SER A 32 9.58 20.75 -13.64
C SER A 32 10.41 20.92 -12.36
N ASP A 33 11.65 20.42 -12.33
CA ASP A 33 12.53 20.43 -11.14
C ASP A 33 11.86 19.86 -9.87
N GLY A 34 11.00 18.85 -10.06
CA GLY A 34 10.16 18.26 -9.03
C GLY A 34 10.57 16.84 -8.63
N SER A 35 9.69 16.19 -7.86
CA SER A 35 9.87 14.80 -7.43
C SER A 35 8.87 13.86 -8.09
N LEU A 36 9.28 12.61 -8.20
CA LEU A 36 8.40 11.46 -8.38
C LEU A 36 8.14 10.84 -7.01
N ASN A 37 6.88 10.80 -6.57
CA ASN A 37 6.49 10.14 -5.34
C ASN A 37 5.62 8.92 -5.66
N VAL A 38 6.01 7.76 -5.15
CA VAL A 38 5.30 6.49 -5.33
C VAL A 38 4.98 5.89 -3.96
N GLY A 39 3.70 5.61 -3.76
CA GLY A 39 3.21 4.88 -2.60
C GLY A 39 1.88 5.40 -2.09
N PHE A 40 1.17 4.54 -1.36
CA PHE A 40 -0.09 4.87 -0.71
C PHE A 40 -0.37 3.89 0.44
N PRO A 41 -0.81 4.34 1.63
CA PRO A 41 -0.93 5.73 2.05
C PRO A 41 0.42 6.41 2.31
N PHE A 42 1.50 5.65 2.43
CA PHE A 42 2.83 6.21 2.63
C PHE A 42 3.68 6.16 1.36
N THR A 43 4.39 7.23 1.06
CA THR A 43 5.37 7.25 -0.02
C THR A 43 6.55 6.34 0.37
N PHE A 44 6.72 5.24 -0.36
CA PHE A 44 7.81 4.30 -0.16
C PHE A 44 8.91 4.43 -1.20
N TYR A 45 8.71 5.23 -2.23
CA TYR A 45 9.76 5.54 -3.19
C TYR A 45 9.65 6.99 -3.65
N THR A 46 10.78 7.68 -3.60
CA THR A 46 10.90 9.06 -4.08
C THR A 46 12.07 9.18 -5.04
N ASP A 47 11.86 9.75 -6.22
CA ASP A 47 12.94 10.20 -7.09
C ASP A 47 12.87 11.73 -7.23
N TYR A 48 13.99 12.38 -7.53
CA TYR A 48 14.06 13.83 -7.59
C TYR A 48 15.04 14.31 -8.66
N VAL A 49 14.60 15.28 -9.46
CA VAL A 49 15.44 15.95 -10.46
C VAL A 49 15.45 17.44 -10.14
N GLY A 50 16.63 18.01 -9.86
CA GLY A 50 16.79 19.42 -9.52
C GLY A 50 18.01 19.71 -8.63
N LYS A 51 18.28 20.99 -8.35
CA LYS A 51 19.32 21.39 -7.39
C LYS A 51 18.85 21.06 -5.98
N THR A 52 19.44 20.05 -5.37
CA THR A 52 19.05 19.53 -4.06
C THR A 52 19.12 20.60 -2.98
N ILE A 53 17.97 20.93 -2.39
CA ILE A 53 17.91 21.53 -1.06
C ILE A 53 18.09 20.34 -0.11
N GLN A 54 19.16 20.36 0.69
CA GLN A 54 19.51 19.28 1.62
C GLN A 54 18.27 18.76 2.40
N ASP A 55 18.18 17.43 2.58
CA ASP A 55 17.19 16.66 3.40
C ASP A 55 16.09 15.83 2.70
N ILE A 56 16.03 15.76 1.36
CA ILE A 56 15.09 14.85 0.67
C ILE A 56 15.63 13.40 0.71
N LYS A 57 14.86 12.47 1.30
CA LYS A 57 15.15 11.02 1.24
C LYS A 57 14.78 10.47 -0.14
N ILE A 58 15.77 10.46 -1.03
CA ILE A 58 15.65 9.88 -2.37
C ILE A 58 15.84 8.35 -2.28
N GLY A 59 15.09 7.62 -3.11
CA GLY A 59 15.14 6.17 -3.23
C GLY A 59 14.03 5.45 -2.47
N PHE A 60 14.26 4.16 -2.22
CA PHE A 60 13.28 3.27 -1.60
C PHE A 60 13.31 3.35 -0.08
N GLY A 61 12.18 3.73 0.50
CA GLY A 61 11.90 3.71 1.94
C GLY A 61 11.34 2.35 2.37
N LEU A 62 12.20 1.51 2.96
CA LEU A 62 11.79 0.20 3.49
C LEU A 62 10.71 0.30 4.57
N MET A 63 10.81 1.27 5.49
CA MET A 63 9.85 1.43 6.59
C MET A 63 8.45 1.83 6.11
N PRO A 64 8.27 2.84 5.23
CA PRO A 64 6.99 3.12 4.58
C PRO A 64 6.41 1.89 3.86
N PHE A 65 7.22 1.17 3.08
CA PHE A 65 6.78 -0.02 2.36
C PHE A 65 6.27 -1.12 3.30
N ILE A 66 7.01 -1.43 4.36
CA ILE A 66 6.60 -2.42 5.37
C ILE A 66 5.33 -1.96 6.09
N SER A 67 5.20 -0.65 6.36
CA SER A 67 4.00 -0.09 6.99
C SER A 67 2.76 -0.27 6.10
N ASP A 68 2.87 -0.02 4.80
CA ASP A 68 1.80 -0.27 3.84
C ASP A 68 1.41 -1.76 3.81
N LEU A 69 2.39 -2.67 3.73
CA LEU A 69 2.12 -4.11 3.77
C LEU A 69 1.42 -4.55 5.06
N PHE A 70 1.82 -3.99 6.20
CA PHE A 70 1.18 -4.26 7.49
C PHE A 70 -0.26 -3.76 7.52
N ILE A 71 -0.53 -2.56 6.98
CA ILE A 71 -1.89 -2.02 6.84
C ILE A 71 -2.76 -2.92 5.97
N ILE A 72 -2.25 -3.37 4.82
CA ILE A 72 -2.96 -4.29 3.91
C ILE A 72 -3.30 -5.59 4.63
N PHE A 73 -2.36 -6.14 5.40
CA PHE A 73 -2.58 -7.35 6.18
C PHE A 73 -3.64 -7.13 7.27
N ALA A 74 -3.57 -6.02 8.02
CA ALA A 74 -4.53 -5.67 9.05
C ALA A 74 -5.95 -5.52 8.48
N ILE A 75 -6.11 -4.84 7.35
CA ILE A 75 -7.38 -4.69 6.63
C ILE A 75 -7.91 -6.06 6.18
N THR A 76 -7.04 -6.90 5.60
CA THR A 76 -7.39 -8.26 5.18
C THR A 76 -7.95 -9.07 6.35
N TYR A 77 -7.27 -9.03 7.50
CA TYR A 77 -7.71 -9.74 8.69
C TYR A 77 -9.05 -9.20 9.21
N LEU A 78 -9.24 -7.88 9.22
CA LEU A 78 -10.48 -7.23 9.62
C LEU A 78 -11.66 -7.64 8.72
N ILE A 79 -11.48 -7.68 7.39
CA ILE A 79 -12.50 -8.14 6.44
C ILE A 79 -12.94 -9.57 6.75
N ILE A 80 -11.98 -10.46 6.99
CA ILE A 80 -12.27 -11.86 7.34
C ILE A 80 -13.02 -11.95 8.68
N LEU A 81 -12.61 -11.18 9.69
CA LEU A 81 -13.29 -11.14 10.99
C LEU A 81 -14.75 -10.67 10.86
N ILE A 82 -14.99 -9.58 10.13
CA ILE A 82 -16.34 -9.04 9.88
C ILE A 82 -17.19 -10.08 9.15
N TYR A 83 -16.63 -10.74 8.13
CA TYR A 83 -17.33 -11.80 7.40
C TYR A 83 -17.70 -12.99 8.30
N GLU A 84 -16.78 -13.45 9.14
CA GLU A 84 -17.03 -14.55 10.09
C GLU A 84 -18.11 -14.16 11.12
N PHE A 85 -18.05 -12.93 11.64
CA PHE A 85 -19.04 -12.41 12.58
C PHE A 85 -20.43 -12.29 11.97
N ALA A 86 -20.54 -11.70 10.78
CA ALA A 86 -21.80 -11.57 10.04
C ALA A 86 -22.39 -12.95 9.72
N LYS A 87 -21.56 -13.90 9.28
CA LYS A 87 -22.00 -15.28 9.00
C LYS A 87 -22.53 -15.99 10.25
N LYS A 88 -21.92 -15.78 11.41
CA LYS A 88 -22.39 -16.36 12.67
C LYS A 88 -23.75 -15.79 13.09
N LYS A 89 -23.98 -14.49 12.85
CA LYS A 89 -25.25 -13.83 13.19
C LYS A 89 -26.42 -14.24 12.29
N MET A 90 -26.15 -14.64 11.04
CA MET A 90 -27.16 -15.09 10.06
C MET A 90 -27.49 -16.58 10.14
N LYS A 91 -26.82 -17.33 11.02
CA LYS A 91 -27.13 -18.73 11.33
C LYS A 91 -27.85 -18.80 12.66
#